data_AF-A0A950Y2T4-F1
#
_entry.id   AF-A0A950Y2T4-F1
#
_cell.length_a   1.000
_cell.length_b   1.000
_cell.length_c   1.000
_cell.angle_alpha   90.00
_cell.angle_beta   90.00
_cell.angle_gamma   90.00
#
_symmetry.space_group_name_H-M   'P 1'
#
loop_
_entity.id
_entity.type
_entity.pdbx_description
1 polymer ?
#
loop_
_entity_poly.entity_id
_entity_poly.type
_entity_poly.pdbx_seq_one_letter_code
_entity_poly.pdbx_strand_id
1 'polypeptide(L)' 'MRKTLTIRLPDDLATWLSAVSRQNRVPQGQIIREHLQKARTADKRSFLRLAGAVAGPKDLSTRKGFSRR' A
#
# COMPACT_ATOMS: atom_id res chain seq x y z
N MET A 1 -22.99 -3.22 -5.58
CA MET A 1 -23.40 -1.86 -5.16
C MET A 1 -22.22 -0.90 -5.23
N ARG A 2 -22.41 0.33 -5.70
CA ARG A 2 -21.39 1.39 -5.67
C ARG A 2 -21.77 2.42 -4.61
N LYS A 3 -20.83 2.88 -3.80
CA LYS A 3 -21.02 3.99 -2.85
C LYS A 3 -20.26 5.21 -3.36
N THR A 4 -20.89 6.38 -3.31
CA THR A 4 -20.26 7.66 -3.62
C THR A 4 -19.61 8.20 -2.34
N LEU A 5 -18.38 8.69 -2.47
CA LEU A 5 -17.63 9.30 -1.39
C LEU A 5 -17.29 10.73 -1.81
N THR A 6 -17.72 11.71 -1.02
CA THR A 6 -17.36 13.12 -1.20
C THR A 6 -16.28 13.47 -0.18
N ILE A 7 -15.11 13.88 -0.67
CA ILE A 7 -13.96 14.29 0.16
C ILE A 7 -13.56 15.72 -0.16
N ARG A 8 -13.10 16.46 0.84
CA ARG A 8 -12.41 17.73 0.65
C ARG A 8 -10.93 17.43 0.46
N LEU A 9 -10.35 17.94 -0.62
CA LEU A 9 -8.93 17.83 -0.90
C LEU A 9 -8.28 19.20 -0.69
N PRO A 10 -7.04 19.25 -0.20
CA PRO A 10 -6.20 20.43 -0.31
C PRO A 10 -6.07 20.91 -1.77
N ASP A 11 -5.96 22.22 -1.98
CA ASP A 11 -5.98 22.83 -3.31
C ASP A 11 -4.81 22.36 -4.19
N ASP A 12 -3.63 22.16 -3.60
CA ASP A 12 -2.44 21.63 -4.24
C ASP A 12 -2.68 20.20 -4.75
N LEU A 13 -3.28 19.35 -3.92
CA LEU A 13 -3.60 17.97 -4.26
C LEU A 13 -4.69 17.87 -5.33
N ALA A 14 -5.71 18.74 -5.27
CA ALA A 14 -6.75 18.81 -6.29
C ALA A 14 -6.17 19.27 -7.65
N THR A 15 -5.28 20.25 -7.63
CA THR A 15 -4.57 20.74 -8.83
C THR A 15 -3.71 19.65 -9.45
N TRP A 16 -2.92 18.97 -8.62
CA TRP A 16 -2.11 17.84 -9.06
C TRP A 16 -2.96 16.72 -9.67
N LEU A 17 -4.05 16.33 -9.02
CA LEU A 17 -4.93 15.28 -9.51
C LEU A 17 -5.55 15.62 -10.88
N SER A 18 -5.90 16.90 -11.10
CA SER A 18 -6.36 17.40 -12.39
C SER A 18 -5.29 17.33 -13.48
N ALA A 19 -4.05 17.71 -13.17
CA ALA A 19 -2.94 17.61 -14.10
C ALA A 19 -2.67 16.15 -14.51
N VAL A 20 -2.61 15.23 -13.55
CA VAL A 20 -2.40 13.80 -13.79
C VAL A 20 -3.53 13.20 -14.63
N SER A 21 -4.78 13.58 -14.34
CA SER A 21 -5.94 13.14 -15.12
C SER A 21 -5.85 13.55 -16.59
N ARG A 22 -5.45 14.80 -16.85
CA ARG A 22 -5.26 15.32 -18.21
C ARG A 22 -4.11 14.64 -18.94
N GLN A 23 -2.97 14.48 -18.27
CA GLN A 23 -1.78 13.84 -18.84
C GLN A 23 -2.05 12.39 -19.22
N ASN A 24 -2.70 11.64 -18.33
CA ASN A 24 -2.95 10.22 -18.53
C ASN A 24 -4.23 9.93 -19.33
N ARG A 25 -5.06 10.95 -19.60
CA ARG A 25 -6.38 10.84 -20.23
C ARG A 25 -7.32 9.86 -19.50
N VAL A 26 -7.23 9.83 -18.18
CA VAL A 26 -8.04 8.96 -17.31
C VAL A 26 -8.87 9.82 -16.34
N PRO A 27 -10.14 9.48 -16.05
CA PRO A 27 -10.94 10.22 -15.08
C PRO A 27 -10.32 10.24 -13.68
N GLN A 28 -10.41 11.38 -12.99
CA GLN A 28 -9.90 11.54 -11.61
C GLN A 28 -10.44 10.46 -10.65
N GLY A 29 -11.73 10.15 -10.74
CA GLY A 29 -12.36 9.12 -9.91
C GLY A 29 -11.83 7.70 -10.16
N GLN A 30 -11.29 7.44 -11.35
CA GLN A 30 -10.60 6.18 -11.64
C GLN A 30 -9.21 6.17 -11.00
N ILE A 31 -8.45 7.26 -11.12
CA ILE A 31 -7.12 7.41 -10.49
C ILE A 31 -7.21 7.18 -8.98
N ILE A 32 -8.17 7.84 -8.30
CA ILE A 32 -8.38 7.68 -6.85
C ILE A 32 -8.74 6.23 -6.52
N ARG A 33 -9.63 5.61 -7.29
CA ARG A 33 -10.08 4.23 -7.04
C ARG A 33 -8.94 3.23 -7.16
N GLU A 34 -8.11 3.36 -8.19
CA GLU A 34 -6.93 2.52 -8.39
C GLU A 34 -5.91 2.70 -7.25
N HIS A 35 -5.66 3.94 -6.82
CA HIS A 35 -4.80 4.21 -5.68
C HIS A 35 -5.35 3.60 -4.38
N LEU A 36 -6.65 3.71 -4.12
CA LEU A 36 -7.28 3.09 -2.95
C LEU A 36 -7.21 1.56 -3.01
N GLN A 37 -7.37 0.96 -4.19
CA GLN A 37 -7.20 -0.49 -4.37
C GLN A 37 -5.76 -0.93 -4.11
N LYS A 38 -4.77 -0.21 -4.66
CA LYS A 38 -3.35 -0.45 -4.39
C LYS A 38 -3.02 -0.31 -2.91
N ALA A 39 -3.52 0.74 -2.25
CA ALA A 39 -3.33 0.97 -0.83
C ALA A 39 -3.97 -0.14 0.03
N ARG A 40 -5.13 -0.67 -0.37
CA ARG A 40 -5.77 -1.82 0.28
C ARG A 40 -4.90 -3.07 0.22
N THR A 41 -4.25 -3.31 -0.91
CA THR A 41 -3.38 -4.49 -1.12
C THR A 41 -1.97 -4.30 -0.58
N ALA A 42 -1.55 -3.06 -0.34
CA ALA A 42 -0.31 -2.71 0.32
C ALA A 42 -0.42 -3.00 1.82
N ASP A 43 -0.55 -4.28 2.17
CA ASP A 43 -0.53 -4.72 3.56
C ASP A 43 0.84 -4.38 4.16
N LYS A 44 0.83 -3.67 5.30
CA LYS A 44 2.04 -3.15 5.97
C LYS A 44 3.00 -4.27 6.39
N ARG A 45 2.54 -5.52 6.37
CA ARG A 45 3.33 -6.68 6.77
C ARG A 45 3.06 -7.91 5.89
N SER A 46 2.98 -7.73 4.58
CA SER A 46 2.87 -8.87 3.63
C SER A 46 3.96 -9.94 3.82
N PHE A 47 5.14 -9.55 4.33
CA PHE A 47 6.22 -10.46 4.72
C PHE A 47 5.89 -11.36 5.93
N LEU A 48 4.93 -11.00 6.79
CA LEU A 48 4.50 -11.86 7.91
C LEU A 48 3.83 -13.14 7.42
N ARG A 49 3.29 -13.18 6.20
CA ARG A 49 2.84 -14.45 5.59
C ARG A 49 3.97 -15.49 5.51
N LEU A 50 5.22 -15.05 5.45
CA LEU A 50 6.40 -15.92 5.43
C LEU A 50 6.90 -16.28 6.84
N ALA A 51 6.37 -15.65 7.90
CA ALA A 51 6.76 -15.96 9.26
C ALA A 51 6.30 -17.37 9.64
N GLY A 52 7.25 -18.24 9.98
CA GLY A 52 6.97 -19.64 10.28
C GLY A 52 6.82 -20.55 9.06
N ALA A 53 7.00 -20.03 7.84
CA ALA A 53 6.92 -20.85 6.61
C ALA A 53 8.10 -21.82 6.45
N VAL A 54 9.21 -21.58 7.17
CA VAL A 54 10.40 -22.43 7.16
C VAL A 54 10.46 -23.23 8.46
N ALA A 55 10.50 -24.55 8.35
CA ALA A 55 10.78 -25.45 9.47
C ALA A 55 12.29 -25.66 9.58
N GLY A 56 12.87 -25.33 10.74
CA GLY A 56 14.30 -25.49 10.98
C GLY A 56 14.69 -25.18 12.43
N PRO A 57 15.99 -25.34 12.76
CA PRO A 57 16.51 -25.00 14.08
C PRO A 57 16.17 -23.58 14.53
N LYS A 58 15.86 -23.41 15.82
CA LYS A 58 15.33 -22.17 16.40
C LYS A 58 16.40 -21.08 16.62
N ASP A 59 17.65 -21.37 16.29
CA ASP A 59 18.87 -20.62 16.62
C ASP A 59 19.69 -20.22 15.38
N LEU A 60 19.11 -20.32 14.18
CA LEU A 60 19.78 -19.97 12.93
C LEU A 60 20.13 -18.47 12.78
N SER A 61 19.57 -17.59 13.62
CA SER A 61 19.87 -16.16 13.55
C SER A 61 21.27 -15.87 14.11
N THR A 62 22.13 -15.27 13.30
CA THR A 62 23.48 -14.82 13.69
C THR A 62 23.55 -13.33 14.04
N ARG A 63 22.45 -12.58 13.85
CA ARG A 63 22.39 -11.14 14.12
C ARG A 63 22.37 -10.88 15.63
N LYS A 64 23.24 -9.99 16.12
CA LYS A 64 23.26 -9.53 17.52
C LYS A 64 21.86 -9.07 17.96
N GLY A 65 21.37 -9.59 19.09
CA GLY A 65 20.01 -9.34 19.61
C GLY A 65 18.92 -10.31 19.11
N PHE A 66 19.22 -11.13 18.10
CA PHE A 66 18.32 -12.20 17.63
C PHE A 66 18.97 -13.59 17.73
N SER A 67 20.30 -13.64 17.82
CA SER A 67 21.02 -14.87 18.13
C SER A 67 20.68 -15.34 19.54
N ARG A 68 20.47 -16.65 19.68
CA ARG A 68 20.19 -17.32 20.95
C ARG A 68 21.41 -18.06 21.52
N ARG A 69 22.58 -17.83 20.93
CA ARG A 69 23.87 -18.26 21.49
C ARG A 69 24.33 -17.31 22.59
#